data_AF-A0A366FCA5-F1
#
_entry.id   AF-A0A366FCA5-F1
#
_cell.length_a   1.000
_cell.length_b   1.000
_cell.length_c   1.000
_cell.angle_alpha   90.00
_cell.angle_beta   90.00
_cell.angle_gamma   90.00
#
_symmetry.space_group_name_H-M   'P 1'
#
loop_
_entity.id
_entity.type
_entity.pdbx_description
1 polymer ?
#
loop_
_entity_poly.entity_id
_entity_poly.type
_entity_poly.pdbx_seq_one_letter_code
_entity_poly.pdbx_strand_id
1 'polypeptide(L)' 'MTELLDHAVRTVLTLSPATQDALARILLELAGDDPAPITLDAEENASFDASFTEAERGAFATDDEVRAIWARRGR' A
#
# COMPACT_ATOMS: atom_id res chain seq x y z
N MET A 1 -15.57 -3.62 -18.90
CA MET A 1 -15.73 -2.27 -18.32
C MET A 1 -16.62 -1.46 -19.26
N THR A 2 -17.37 -0.45 -18.81
CA THR A 2 -18.05 0.45 -19.77
C THR A 2 -17.00 1.25 -20.54
N GLU A 3 -17.29 1.67 -21.77
CA GLU A 3 -16.35 2.46 -22.59
C GLU A 3 -15.85 3.71 -21.86
N LEU A 4 -16.74 4.38 -21.13
CA LEU A 4 -16.40 5.55 -20.33
C LEU A 4 -15.46 5.21 -19.16
N LEU A 5 -15.71 4.09 -18.46
CA LEU A 5 -14.87 3.68 -17.33
C LEU A 5 -13.51 3.15 -17.81
N ASP A 6 -13.44 2.47 -18.96
CA ASP A 6 -12.17 2.07 -19.60
C ASP A 6 -11.29 3.27 -19.91
N HIS A 7 -11.85 4.27 -20.59
CA HIS A 7 -11.14 5.50 -20.88
C HIS A 7 -10.66 6.23 -19.62
N ALA A 8 -11.51 6.28 -18.57
CA ALA A 8 -11.15 6.89 -17.29
C ALA A 8 -9.96 6.17 -16.63
N VAL A 9 -10.00 4.83 -16.52
CA VAL A 9 -8.91 4.04 -15.92
C VAL A 9 -7.62 4.24 -16.70
N ARG A 10 -7.65 4.17 -18.04
CA ARG A 10 -6.46 4.38 -18.88
C ARG A 10 -5.86 5.78 -18.70
N THR A 11 -6.69 6.79 -18.47
CA THR A 11 -6.24 8.15 -18.18
C THR A 11 -5.56 8.23 -16.82
N VAL A 12 -6.19 7.67 -15.77
CA VAL A 12 -5.64 7.65 -14.40
C VAL A 12 -4.29 6.96 -14.35
N LEU A 13 -4.10 5.85 -15.08
CA LEU A 13 -2.82 5.12 -15.13
C LEU A 13 -1.63 5.94 -15.65
N THR A 14 -1.87 7.07 -16.34
CA THR A 14 -0.80 7.98 -16.79
C THR A 14 -0.39 9.01 -15.74
N LEU A 15 -1.14 9.14 -14.65
CA LEU A 15 -0.87 10.10 -13.58
C LEU A 15 0.19 9.58 -12.61
N SER A 16 0.68 10.45 -11.72
CA SER A 16 1.61 10.03 -10.66
C SER A 16 0.95 9.01 -9.72
N PRO A 17 1.71 8.08 -9.10
CA PRO A 17 1.16 7.10 -8.15
C PRO A 17 0.34 7.75 -7.03
N ALA A 18 0.81 8.87 -6.47
CA ALA A 18 0.08 9.59 -5.43
C ALA A 18 -1.29 10.11 -5.90
N THR A 19 -1.38 10.57 -7.15
CA THR A 19 -2.64 11.02 -7.75
C THR A 19 -3.57 9.84 -8.06
N GLN A 20 -3.01 8.72 -8.53
CA GLN A 20 -3.76 7.49 -8.76
C GLN A 20 -4.44 7.02 -7.47
N ASP A 21 -3.70 6.96 -6.37
CA ASP A 21 -4.23 6.56 -5.06
C ASP A 21 -5.29 7.53 -4.54
N ALA A 22 -5.10 8.84 -4.73
CA ALA A 22 -6.09 9.84 -4.32
C ALA A 22 -7.43 9.65 -5.06
N LEU A 23 -7.39 9.39 -6.37
CA LEU A 23 -8.59 9.12 -7.17
C LEU A 23 -9.21 7.76 -6.83
N ALA A 24 -8.40 6.74 -6.56
CA ALA A 24 -8.88 5.43 -6.14
C ALA A 24 -9.69 5.52 -4.83
N ARG A 25 -9.20 6.27 -3.83
CA ARG A 25 -9.92 6.49 -2.57
C ARG A 25 -11.31 7.10 -2.78
N ILE A 26 -11.42 8.14 -3.62
CA ILE A 26 -12.71 8.78 -3.95
C ILE A 26 -13.68 7.79 -4.61
N LEU A 27 -13.18 6.94 -5.53
CA LEU A 27 -14.01 5.94 -6.20
C LEU A 27 -14.48 4.83 -5.25
N LEU A 28 -13.61 4.39 -4.33
CA LEU A 28 -13.94 3.38 -3.31
C LEU A 28 -14.96 3.92 -2.31
N GLU A 29 -14.81 5.17 -1.87
CA GLU A 29 -15.80 5.86 -1.03
C GLU A 29 -17.17 5.94 -1.73
N LEU A 30 -17.20 6.35 -3.00
CA LEU A 30 -18.44 6.42 -3.79
C LEU A 30 -19.07 5.03 -4.01
N ALA A 31 -18.25 3.99 -4.13
CA ALA A 31 -18.70 2.60 -4.28
C ALA A 31 -19.20 1.98 -2.96
N GLY A 32 -19.02 2.66 -1.83
CA GLY A 32 -19.35 2.13 -0.51
C GLY A 32 -18.40 1.03 -0.03
N ASP A 33 -17.20 0.95 -0.62
CA ASP A 33 -16.16 -0.04 -0.32
C ASP A 33 -14.95 0.62 0.36
N ASP A 34 -15.21 1.62 1.20
CA ASP A 34 -14.16 2.32 1.96
C ASP A 34 -14.02 1.74 3.37
N PRO A 35 -13.00 0.89 3.62
CA PRO A 35 -12.47 0.77 4.96
C PRO A 35 -11.75 2.08 5.27
N ALA A 36 -12.43 2.98 6.00
CA ALA A 36 -11.91 4.26 6.43
C ALA A 36 -10.42 4.13 6.82
N PRO A 37 -9.52 4.98 6.29
CA PRO A 37 -8.11 4.92 6.62
C PRO A 37 -7.91 4.90 8.13
N ILE A 38 -7.14 3.92 8.63
CA ILE A 38 -6.76 3.89 10.04
C ILE A 38 -5.80 5.05 10.25
N THR A 39 -6.27 6.09 10.93
CA THR A 39 -5.41 7.18 11.38
C THR A 39 -4.59 6.68 12.55
N LEU A 40 -3.29 6.50 12.32
CA LEU A 40 -2.34 6.18 13.36
C LEU A 40 -2.10 7.39 14.25
N ASP A 41 -2.03 7.19 15.56
CA ASP A 41 -1.62 8.24 16.48
C ASP A 41 -0.09 8.50 16.41
N ALA A 42 0.40 9.47 17.18
CA ALA A 42 1.81 9.84 17.15
C ALA A 42 2.73 8.72 17.66
N GLU A 43 2.27 7.91 18.62
CA GLU A 43 3.03 6.79 19.18
C GLU A 43 3.09 5.64 18.18
N GLU A 44 1.97 5.30 17.57
CA GLU A 44 1.87 4.28 16.53
C GLU A 44 2.74 4.64 15.31
N ASN A 45 2.73 5.90 14.87
CA ASN A 45 3.62 6.36 13.80
C ASN A 45 5.10 6.22 14.20
N ALA A 46 5.48 6.68 15.40
CA ALA A 46 6.85 6.59 15.89
C ALA A 46 7.35 5.14 16.02
N SER A 47 6.45 4.17 16.23
CA SER A 47 6.81 2.75 16.27
C SER A 47 7.43 2.24 14.96
N PHE A 48 7.16 2.90 13.83
CA PHE A 48 7.72 2.55 12.53
C PHE A 48 9.09 3.17 12.24
N ASP A 49 9.55 4.16 13.00
CA ASP A 49 10.79 4.91 12.73
C ASP A 49 12.01 3.98 12.58
N ALA A 50 12.12 2.99 13.46
CA ALA A 50 13.19 2.00 13.39
C ALA A 50 13.12 1.18 12.08
N SER A 51 11.92 0.75 11.68
CA SER A 51 11.72 -0.03 10.45
C SER A 51 12.04 0.79 9.20
N PHE A 52 11.62 2.06 9.15
CA PHE A 52 11.95 2.94 8.03
C PHE A 52 13.44 3.23 7.94
N THR A 53 14.09 3.44 9.08
CA THR A 53 15.54 3.65 9.12
C THR A 53 16.30 2.45 8.54
N GLU A 54 15.89 1.22 8.86
CA GLU A 54 16.50 0.01 8.29
C GLU A 54 16.19 -0.13 6.79
N ALA A 55 14.97 0.20 6.36
CA ALA A 55 14.58 0.19 4.95
C ALA A 55 15.38 1.18 4.10
N GLU A 56 15.64 2.39 4.60
CA GLU A 56 16.49 3.39 3.94
C GLU A 56 17.92 2.90 3.71
N ARG A 57 18.42 2.04 4.62
CA ARG A 57 19.75 1.42 4.51
C ARG A 57 19.74 0.12 3.70
N GLY A 58 18.58 -0.32 3.22
CA GLY A 58 18.42 -1.58 2.51
C GLY A 58 18.61 -2.81 3.40
N ALA A 59 18.49 -2.67 4.72
CA ALA A 59 18.64 -3.74 5.70
C ALA A 59 17.37 -4.60 5.78
N PHE A 60 17.01 -5.20 4.64
CA PHE A 60 15.91 -6.15 4.54
C PHE A 60 16.40 -7.56 4.86
N ALA A 61 15.48 -8.41 5.33
CA ALA A 61 15.75 -9.83 5.46
C ALA A 61 16.14 -10.42 4.10
N THR A 62 17.13 -11.30 4.12
CA THR A 62 17.56 -12.06 2.94
C THR A 62 16.49 -13.07 2.54
N ASP A 63 16.54 -13.52 1.28
CA ASP A 63 15.62 -14.54 0.78
C ASP A 63 15.68 -15.83 1.61
N ASP A 64 16.85 -16.21 2.12
CA ASP A 64 17.02 -17.38 2.98
C ASP A 64 16.34 -17.22 4.34
N GLU A 65 16.48 -16.05 4.97
CA GLU A 65 15.81 -15.73 6.23
C GLU A 65 14.28 -15.70 6.06
N VAL A 66 13.81 -15.10 4.97
CA VAL A 66 12.38 -15.10 4.61
C VAL A 66 11.91 -16.55 4.46
N ARG A 67 12.57 -17.37 3.62
CA ARG A 67 12.23 -18.79 3.43
C ARG A 67 12.19 -19.57 4.74
N ALA A 68 13.15 -19.36 5.64
CA ALA A 68 13.20 -20.02 6.94
C ALA A 68 12.00 -19.65 7.83
N ILE A 69 11.56 -18.38 7.82
CA ILE A 69 10.38 -17.93 8.55
C ILE A 69 9.10 -18.58 7.98
N TRP A 70 8.94 -18.62 6.66
CA TRP A 70 7.78 -19.26 6.01
C TRP A 70 7.72 -20.77 6.30
N ALA A 71 8.86 -21.46 6.25
CA ALA A 71 8.95 -22.89 6.60
C ALA A 71 8.57 -23.15 8.07
N ARG A 72 8.91 -22.23 8.98
CA ARG A 72 8.56 -22.33 10.41
C ARG A 72 7.09 -22.03 10.69
N ARG A 73 6.44 -21.18 9.89
CA ARG A 73 5.05 -20.73 10.10
C ARG A 73 4.01 -21.60 9.40
N GLY A 74 4.41 -22.51 8.52
CA GLY A 74 3.55 -23.52 7.91
C GLY A 74 2.47 -22.94 7.00
N ARG A 75 2.73 -22.95 5.70
CA ARG A 75 1.71 -23.36 4.73
C ARG A 75 2.25 -24.52 3.94
#